data_AF-A0A2A3D964-F1
#
_entry.id   AF-A0A2A3D964-F1
#
_cell.length_a   1.000
_cell.length_b   1.000
_cell.length_c   1.000
_cell.angle_alpha   90.00
_cell.angle_beta   90.00
_cell.angle_gamma   90.00
#
_symmetry.space_group_name_H-M   'P 1'
#
loop_
_entity.id
_entity.type
_entity.pdbx_description
1 polymer ?
#
loop_
_entity_poly.entity_id
_entity_poly.type
_entity_poly.pdbx_seq_one_letter_code
_entity_poly.pdbx_strand_id
1 'polypeptide(L)'
;MWRYLAPHADVRLAENDKTPGVVVSPACDVSNFKTETITYLPIIPVKSYFSTIGFIPTLRREIAERLRSASYQANSAWPEPGYLTPNASEIDKELASIEERLASDKISKPERDHLPRAAAGFRIARACAQTEEGSLSDVAKLFGSKWAGVKHQLISNSFRSDVHFLPKDNGPNNESHLGSHSLVLFRYPMTLHAELLAAAQTHRTDQWASFVDGYAGDSILSRQIISMPPLKCLSIKASFLVDLLNRFTSLYSRIGSPDFSQMQIERYASELENG
;
A
#
# COMPACT_ATOMS: atom_id res chain seq x y z
N MET A 1 3.37 12.54 -11.08
CA MET A 1 2.33 12.01 -10.20
C MET A 1 0.98 12.52 -10.68
N TRP A 2 0.04 11.61 -10.80
CA TRP A 2 -1.35 11.87 -11.20
C TRP A 2 -2.28 11.44 -10.07
N ARG A 3 -3.39 12.17 -9.89
CA ARG A 3 -4.50 11.80 -8.98
C ARG A 3 -5.66 11.23 -9.78
N TYR A 4 -6.53 10.52 -9.06
CA TYR A 4 -7.76 9.93 -9.61
C TYR A 4 -7.46 8.91 -10.71
N LEU A 5 -6.46 8.06 -10.49
CA LEU A 5 -6.27 6.88 -11.33
C LEU A 5 -7.09 5.73 -10.76
N ALA A 6 -7.44 4.78 -11.62
CA ALA A 6 -8.17 3.58 -11.21
C ALA A 6 -7.38 2.84 -10.13
N PRO A 7 -8.04 2.31 -9.08
CA PRO A 7 -7.38 1.47 -8.10
C PRO A 7 -7.15 0.06 -8.64
N HIS A 8 -6.07 -0.60 -8.21
CA HIS A 8 -5.92 -2.04 -8.41
C HIS A 8 -6.93 -2.78 -7.51
N ALA A 9 -7.53 -3.87 -7.99
CA ALA A 9 -8.54 -4.63 -7.24
C ALA A 9 -8.02 -5.06 -5.84
N ASP A 10 -6.77 -5.48 -5.77
CA ASP A 10 -6.08 -5.90 -4.53
C ASP A 10 -5.51 -4.75 -3.68
N VAL A 11 -5.68 -3.50 -4.12
CA VAL A 11 -5.23 -2.27 -3.45
C VAL A 11 -6.44 -1.38 -3.10
N ARG A 12 -7.65 -1.95 -3.16
CA ARG A 12 -8.88 -1.26 -2.72
C ARG A 12 -8.78 -1.01 -1.23
N LEU A 13 -8.56 0.24 -0.88
CA LEU A 13 -8.74 0.77 0.47
C LEU A 13 -10.15 1.34 0.52
N ALA A 14 -10.89 1.00 1.56
CA ALA A 14 -12.27 1.43 1.78
C ALA A 14 -12.52 2.87 1.29
N GLU A 15 -13.51 3.00 0.41
CA GLU A 15 -14.18 4.23 -0.04
C GLU A 15 -13.45 5.22 -0.98
N ASN A 16 -12.25 4.95 -1.48
CA ASN A 16 -11.66 5.81 -2.50
C ASN A 16 -11.47 5.08 -3.84
N ASP A 17 -12.35 5.36 -4.81
CA ASP A 17 -12.22 5.06 -6.26
C ASP A 17 -10.99 5.74 -6.93
N LYS A 18 -10.02 6.17 -6.12
CA LYS A 18 -9.03 7.19 -6.47
C LYS A 18 -7.69 6.77 -5.88
N THR A 19 -6.76 6.34 -6.73
CA THR A 19 -5.38 6.08 -6.31
C THR A 19 -4.45 7.09 -6.97
N PRO A 20 -3.61 7.83 -6.22
CA PRO A 20 -2.52 8.59 -6.83
C PRO A 20 -1.52 7.61 -7.45
N GLY A 21 -0.85 8.01 -8.53
CA GLY A 21 0.14 7.16 -9.17
C GLY A 21 1.26 7.90 -9.88
N VAL A 22 2.38 7.21 -10.04
CA VAL A 22 3.52 7.67 -10.83
C VAL A 22 3.40 7.09 -12.23
N VAL A 23 3.11 7.93 -13.22
CA VAL A 23 3.20 7.52 -14.63
C VAL A 23 4.68 7.32 -14.96
N VAL A 24 5.00 6.12 -15.45
CA VAL A 24 6.36 5.70 -15.81
C VAL A 24 6.57 5.62 -17.32
N SER A 25 5.50 5.67 -18.12
CA SER A 25 5.61 5.84 -19.57
C SER A 25 6.33 7.15 -19.92
N PRO A 26 7.26 7.13 -20.91
CA PRO A 26 8.00 8.32 -21.30
C PRO A 26 7.05 9.46 -21.72
N ALA A 27 7.28 10.66 -21.17
CA ALA A 27 6.41 11.80 -21.45
C ALA A 27 6.34 12.17 -22.94
N CYS A 28 7.42 11.95 -23.69
CA CYS A 28 7.47 12.17 -25.14
C CYS A 28 6.64 11.15 -25.92
N ASP A 29 6.44 9.94 -25.42
CA ASP A 29 5.60 8.94 -26.06
C ASP A 29 4.12 9.25 -25.83
N VAL A 30 3.79 9.65 -24.60
CA VAL A 30 2.42 10.08 -24.24
C VAL A 30 2.02 11.35 -25.02
N SER A 31 2.88 12.37 -25.07
CA SER A 31 2.54 13.65 -25.69
C SER A 31 2.43 13.59 -27.21
N ASN A 32 3.10 12.62 -27.85
CA ASN A 32 3.07 12.44 -29.30
C ASN A 32 2.21 11.23 -29.71
N PHE A 33 1.41 10.66 -28.79
CA PHE A 33 0.57 9.49 -29.05
C PHE A 33 1.33 8.31 -29.70
N LYS A 34 2.60 8.09 -29.31
CA LYS A 34 3.41 6.97 -29.81
C LYS A 34 3.01 5.63 -29.18
N THR A 35 2.26 5.69 -28.09
CA THR A 35 1.77 4.54 -27.34
C THR A 35 0.28 4.69 -27.08
N GLU A 36 -0.49 3.64 -27.37
CA GLU A 36 -1.92 3.58 -27.09
C GLU A 36 -2.21 3.60 -25.58
N THR A 37 -1.34 2.99 -24.77
CA THR A 37 -1.51 2.89 -23.32
C THR A 37 -0.36 3.55 -22.56
N ILE A 38 -0.66 3.96 -21.33
CA ILE A 38 0.31 4.47 -20.36
C ILE A 38 0.36 3.56 -19.15
N THR A 39 1.56 3.32 -18.64
CA THR A 39 1.80 2.56 -17.41
C THR A 39 2.02 3.51 -16.26
N TYR A 40 1.38 3.21 -15.12
CA TYR A 40 1.59 3.91 -13.87
C TYR A 40 1.73 2.95 -12.70
N LEU A 41 2.39 3.43 -11.65
CA LEU A 41 2.62 2.72 -10.41
C LEU A 41 1.75 3.35 -9.32
N PRO A 42 0.89 2.57 -8.64
CA PRO A 42 0.02 3.10 -7.60
C PRO A 42 0.84 3.57 -6.39
N ILE A 43 0.37 4.65 -5.78
CA ILE A 43 0.89 5.20 -4.53
C ILE A 43 -0.19 5.02 -3.47
N ILE A 44 0.17 4.43 -2.34
CA ILE A 44 -0.73 4.27 -1.19
C ILE A 44 -0.09 4.81 0.10
N PRO A 45 -0.88 5.25 1.09
CA PRO A 45 -0.35 5.56 2.41
C PRO A 45 0.39 4.36 3.04
N VAL A 46 1.41 4.64 3.85
CA VAL A 46 2.18 3.59 4.56
C VAL A 46 1.28 2.71 5.41
N LYS A 47 0.31 3.30 6.14
CA LYS A 47 -0.66 2.55 6.96
C LYS A 47 -1.43 1.50 6.14
N SER A 48 -1.82 1.88 4.93
CA SER A 48 -2.64 1.09 4.05
C SER A 48 -1.88 -0.09 3.45
N TYR A 49 -0.56 0.03 3.30
CA TYR A 49 0.29 -1.06 2.81
C TYR A 49 0.20 -2.32 3.67
N PHE A 50 0.08 -2.16 4.99
CA PHE A 50 0.04 -3.28 5.94
C PHE A 50 -1.24 -4.11 5.84
N SER A 51 -2.32 -3.59 5.23
CA SER A 51 -3.52 -4.37 4.92
C SER A 51 -3.61 -4.77 3.44
N THR A 52 -2.53 -4.66 2.66
CA THR A 52 -2.49 -5.18 1.28
C THR A 52 -2.12 -6.65 1.22
N ILE A 53 -2.52 -7.32 0.14
CA ILE A 53 -2.15 -8.72 -0.10
C ILE A 53 -0.62 -8.90 -0.14
N GLY A 54 0.13 -7.90 -0.62
CA GLY A 54 1.58 -7.97 -0.73
C GLY A 54 2.29 -8.14 0.61
N PHE A 55 1.66 -7.72 1.71
CA PHE A 55 2.17 -7.83 3.07
C PHE A 55 1.78 -9.15 3.76
N ILE A 56 0.79 -9.89 3.26
CA ILE A 56 0.29 -11.15 3.86
C ILE A 56 1.40 -12.13 4.25
N PRO A 57 2.40 -12.45 3.39
CA PRO A 57 3.44 -13.40 3.78
C PRO A 57 4.25 -12.95 4.99
N THR A 58 4.54 -11.65 5.09
CA THR A 58 5.26 -11.06 6.23
C THR A 58 4.39 -11.08 7.48
N LEU A 59 3.12 -10.69 7.35
CA LEU A 59 2.14 -10.69 8.43
C LEU A 59 1.96 -12.09 9.03
N ARG A 60 1.71 -13.10 8.18
CA ARG A 60 1.53 -14.49 8.59
C ARG A 60 2.74 -15.01 9.35
N ARG A 61 3.96 -14.74 8.84
CA ARG A 61 5.21 -15.15 9.50
C ARG A 61 5.35 -14.56 10.89
N GLU A 62 5.08 -13.27 11.06
CA GLU A 62 5.16 -12.62 12.38
C GLU A 62 4.08 -13.15 13.33
N ILE A 63 2.84 -13.36 12.87
CA ILE A 63 1.78 -13.98 13.68
C ILE A 63 2.22 -15.37 14.14
N ALA A 64 2.68 -16.22 13.22
CA ALA A 64 3.15 -17.57 13.53
C ALA A 64 4.33 -17.57 14.52
N GLU A 65 5.25 -16.61 14.43
CA GLU A 65 6.33 -16.43 15.41
C GLU A 65 5.77 -16.12 16.80
N ARG A 66 4.76 -15.25 16.91
CA ARG A 66 4.14 -14.91 18.22
C ARG A 66 3.36 -16.08 18.80
N LEU A 67 2.55 -16.77 18.00
CA LEU A 67 1.79 -17.95 18.45
C LEU A 67 2.74 -19.06 18.94
N ARG A 68 3.82 -19.33 18.19
CA ARG A 68 4.86 -20.29 18.60
C ARG A 68 5.53 -19.89 19.90
N SER A 69 5.85 -18.61 20.07
CA SER A 69 6.47 -18.10 21.30
C SER A 69 5.54 -18.16 22.51
N ALA A 70 4.22 -18.11 22.28
CA ALA A 70 3.20 -18.34 23.30
C ALA A 70 2.90 -19.83 23.56
N SER A 71 3.50 -20.75 22.80
CA SER A 71 3.10 -22.17 22.75
C SER A 71 1.59 -22.36 22.52
N TYR A 72 1.00 -21.46 21.74
CA TYR A 72 -0.42 -21.44 21.44
C TYR A 72 -0.68 -21.95 20.02
N GLN A 73 -1.62 -22.87 19.89
CA GLN A 73 -2.03 -23.42 18.61
C GLN A 73 -3.28 -22.68 18.11
N ALA A 74 -3.12 -21.93 17.02
CA ALA A 74 -4.26 -21.31 16.35
C ALA A 74 -5.15 -22.37 15.69
N ASN A 75 -6.45 -22.10 15.72
CA ASN A 75 -7.48 -22.90 15.07
C ASN A 75 -7.75 -22.43 13.63
N SER A 76 -7.30 -21.23 13.27
CA SER A 76 -7.46 -20.68 11.92
C SER A 76 -6.75 -21.53 10.86
N ALA A 77 -7.49 -22.00 9.86
CA ALA A 77 -6.95 -22.73 8.71
C ALA A 77 -6.43 -21.78 7.63
N TRP A 78 -5.53 -20.83 7.98
CA TRP A 78 -4.97 -19.90 7.00
C TRP A 78 -4.08 -20.66 6.00
N PRO A 79 -4.43 -20.69 4.69
CA PRO A 79 -3.67 -21.48 3.72
C PRO A 79 -2.20 -21.06 3.61
N GLU A 80 -1.30 -22.04 3.54
CA GLU A 80 0.11 -21.89 3.19
C GLU A 80 0.48 -22.68 1.93
N PRO A 81 1.42 -22.21 1.10
CA PRO A 81 2.01 -20.86 1.05
C PRO A 81 1.16 -19.86 0.24
N GLY A 82 1.52 -18.57 0.26
CA GLY A 82 1.03 -17.58 -0.72
C GLY A 82 0.32 -16.35 -0.17
N TYR A 83 -0.40 -15.67 -1.05
CA TYR A 83 -1.01 -14.35 -0.88
C TYR A 83 -2.51 -14.38 -0.61
N LEU A 84 -3.06 -15.55 -0.26
CA LEU A 84 -4.49 -15.68 0.06
C LEU A 84 -4.80 -15.00 1.40
N THR A 85 -5.80 -14.12 1.37
CA THR A 85 -6.41 -13.54 2.57
C THR A 85 -7.17 -14.61 3.34
N PRO A 86 -7.06 -14.65 4.68
CA PRO A 86 -7.87 -15.55 5.49
C PRO A 86 -9.33 -15.10 5.49
N ASN A 87 -10.25 -16.01 5.79
CA ASN A 87 -11.67 -15.66 5.91
C ASN A 87 -11.88 -14.79 7.16
N ALA A 88 -12.56 -13.65 7.01
CA ALA A 88 -12.79 -12.72 8.12
C ALA A 88 -13.46 -13.39 9.34
N SER A 89 -14.41 -14.30 9.12
CA SER A 89 -15.09 -15.01 10.20
C SER A 89 -14.19 -16.00 10.96
N GLU A 90 -13.16 -16.57 10.31
CA GLU A 90 -12.17 -17.42 10.97
C GLU A 90 -11.23 -16.59 11.82
N ILE A 91 -10.85 -15.40 11.33
CA ILE A 91 -10.04 -14.44 12.09
C ILE A 91 -10.79 -13.96 13.33
N ASP A 92 -12.08 -13.64 13.20
CA ASP A 92 -12.89 -13.21 14.33
C ASP A 92 -13.00 -14.29 15.42
N LYS A 93 -13.16 -15.56 15.03
CA LYS A 93 -13.13 -16.70 15.96
C LYS A 93 -11.78 -16.82 16.66
N GLU A 94 -10.69 -16.64 15.93
CA GLU A 94 -9.34 -16.72 16.50
C GLU A 94 -9.06 -15.56 17.47
N LEU A 95 -9.50 -14.35 17.14
CA LEU A 95 -9.43 -13.19 18.03
C LEU A 95 -10.21 -13.45 19.32
N ALA A 96 -11.44 -13.94 19.24
CA ALA A 96 -12.25 -14.28 20.40
C ALA A 96 -11.59 -15.37 21.27
N SER A 97 -11.01 -16.39 20.64
CA SER A 97 -10.30 -17.47 21.37
C SER A 97 -9.05 -16.95 22.10
N ILE A 98 -8.30 -16.04 21.48
CA ILE A 98 -7.16 -15.38 22.13
C ILE A 98 -7.62 -14.51 23.30
N GLU A 99 -8.71 -13.75 23.14
CA GLU A 99 -9.26 -12.90 24.20
C GLU A 99 -9.74 -13.72 25.40
N GLU A 100 -10.45 -14.83 25.16
CA GLU A 100 -10.84 -15.78 26.20
C GLU A 100 -9.63 -16.36 26.93
N ARG A 101 -8.57 -16.72 26.18
CA ARG A 101 -7.32 -17.24 26.77
C ARG A 101 -6.63 -16.20 27.65
N LEU A 102 -6.62 -14.94 27.21
CA LEU A 102 -6.05 -13.80 27.95
C LEU A 102 -6.83 -13.46 29.21
N ALA A 103 -8.12 -13.73 29.25
CA ALA A 103 -8.98 -13.52 30.43
C ALA A 103 -8.85 -14.64 31.48
N SER A 104 -8.20 -15.76 31.16
CA SER A 104 -8.03 -16.88 32.08
C SER A 104 -7.02 -16.60 33.19
N ASP A 105 -7.36 -16.96 34.44
CA ASP A 105 -6.45 -16.85 35.60
C ASP A 105 -5.16 -17.67 35.44
N LYS A 106 -5.18 -18.71 34.60
CA LYS A 106 -4.06 -19.65 34.37
C LYS A 106 -3.29 -19.35 33.09
N ILE A 107 -2.99 -18.08 32.85
CA ILE A 107 -2.19 -17.65 31.71
C ILE A 107 -0.69 -17.57 32.06
N SER A 108 0.12 -18.25 31.25
CA SER A 108 1.58 -18.27 31.38
C SER A 108 2.20 -16.92 30.99
N LYS A 109 3.43 -16.65 31.46
CA LYS A 109 4.15 -15.42 31.09
C LYS A 109 4.33 -15.26 29.57
N PRO A 110 4.77 -16.29 28.81
CA PRO A 110 4.90 -16.18 27.35
C PRO A 110 3.58 -15.84 26.65
N GLU A 111 2.47 -16.41 27.11
CA GLU A 111 1.15 -16.08 26.55
C GLU A 111 0.77 -14.62 26.80
N ARG A 112 0.99 -14.10 28.02
CA ARG A 112 0.73 -12.68 28.34
C ARG A 112 1.54 -11.73 27.46
N ASP A 113 2.77 -12.10 27.13
CA ASP A 113 3.68 -11.25 26.36
C ASP A 113 3.42 -11.33 24.84
N HIS A 114 3.01 -12.50 24.32
CA HIS A 114 2.95 -12.77 22.88
C HIS A 114 1.54 -12.82 22.29
N LEU A 115 0.53 -13.30 23.01
CA LEU A 115 -0.85 -13.37 22.49
C LEU A 115 -1.44 -11.99 22.15
N PRO A 116 -1.22 -10.91 22.93
CA PRO A 116 -1.72 -9.59 22.55
C PRO A 116 -1.11 -9.07 21.24
N ARG A 117 0.12 -9.51 20.91
CA ARG A 117 0.83 -9.16 19.67
C ARG A 117 0.32 -9.98 18.50
N ALA A 118 0.05 -11.26 18.71
CA ALA A 118 -0.61 -12.11 17.72
C ALA A 118 -2.01 -11.57 17.37
N ALA A 119 -2.81 -11.18 18.38
CA ALA A 119 -4.12 -10.56 18.18
C ALA A 119 -4.04 -9.27 17.36
N ALA A 120 -3.01 -8.45 17.56
CA ALA A 120 -2.77 -7.27 16.72
C ALA A 120 -2.52 -7.65 15.25
N GLY A 121 -1.73 -8.71 15.01
CA GLY A 121 -1.55 -9.24 13.67
C GLY A 121 -2.84 -9.76 13.04
N PHE A 122 -3.69 -10.46 13.80
CA PHE A 122 -4.99 -10.91 13.32
C PHE A 122 -5.93 -9.75 12.97
N ARG A 123 -5.92 -8.65 13.73
CA ARG A 123 -6.68 -7.44 13.36
C ARG A 123 -6.23 -6.84 12.02
N ILE A 124 -4.92 -6.82 11.75
CA ILE A 124 -4.41 -6.40 10.44
C ILE A 124 -4.86 -7.37 9.33
N ALA A 125 -4.83 -8.68 9.60
CA ALA A 125 -5.27 -9.70 8.64
C ALA A 125 -6.77 -9.56 8.33
N ARG A 126 -7.57 -9.23 9.35
CA ARG A 126 -8.99 -8.92 9.19
C ARG A 126 -9.21 -7.69 8.32
N ALA A 127 -8.47 -6.61 8.58
CA ALA A 127 -8.54 -5.40 7.74
C ALA A 127 -8.24 -5.73 6.27
N CYS A 128 -7.24 -6.59 6.02
CA CYS A 128 -6.93 -7.09 4.67
C CYS A 128 -8.11 -7.85 4.04
N ALA A 129 -8.75 -8.76 4.79
CA ALA A 129 -9.90 -9.53 4.31
C ALA A 129 -11.16 -8.67 4.06
N GLN A 130 -11.29 -7.54 4.75
CA GLN A 130 -12.41 -6.60 4.65
C GLN A 130 -12.12 -5.38 3.76
N THR A 131 -10.95 -5.31 3.12
CA THR A 131 -10.50 -4.16 2.32
C THR A 131 -10.47 -2.84 3.11
N GLU A 132 -10.18 -2.93 4.41
CA GLU A 132 -10.04 -1.80 5.33
C GLU A 132 -8.57 -1.39 5.48
N GLU A 133 -8.34 -0.17 5.97
CA GLU A 133 -6.99 0.28 6.29
C GLU A 133 -6.49 -0.38 7.58
N GLY A 134 -5.26 -0.91 7.55
CA GLY A 134 -4.59 -1.41 8.74
C GLY A 134 -4.23 -0.29 9.74
N SER A 135 -4.28 -0.61 11.03
CA SER A 135 -3.86 0.30 12.09
C SER A 135 -2.34 0.25 12.31
N LEU A 136 -1.66 1.41 12.30
CA LEU A 136 -0.24 1.49 12.65
C LEU A 136 0.03 1.12 14.11
N SER A 137 -0.95 1.29 15.01
CA SER A 137 -0.80 0.86 16.40
C SER A 137 -0.78 -0.66 16.52
N ASP A 138 -1.59 -1.36 15.72
CA ASP A 138 -1.55 -2.82 15.66
C ASP A 138 -0.26 -3.32 15.00
N VAL A 139 0.24 -2.62 13.97
CA VAL A 139 1.54 -2.93 13.35
C VAL A 139 2.66 -2.79 14.39
N ALA A 140 2.71 -1.66 15.09
CA ALA A 140 3.68 -1.41 16.15
C ALA A 140 3.60 -2.48 17.25
N LYS A 141 2.40 -2.90 17.66
CA LYS A 141 2.18 -3.95 18.66
C LYS A 141 2.64 -5.33 18.17
N LEU A 142 2.34 -5.69 16.92
CA LEU A 142 2.79 -6.94 16.32
C LEU A 142 4.33 -7.03 16.32
N PHE A 143 4.99 -6.00 15.79
CA PHE A 143 6.46 -5.98 15.66
C PHE A 143 7.18 -5.71 16.98
N GLY A 144 6.55 -5.01 17.93
CA GLY A 144 7.16 -4.65 19.22
C GLY A 144 8.46 -3.88 19.01
N SER A 145 9.54 -4.32 19.65
CA SER A 145 10.87 -3.70 19.49
C SER A 145 11.42 -3.72 18.06
N LYS A 146 10.97 -4.66 17.20
CA LYS A 146 11.38 -4.68 15.78
C LYS A 146 10.80 -3.52 14.98
N TRP A 147 9.76 -2.84 15.48
CA TRP A 147 9.04 -1.81 14.73
C TRP A 147 9.93 -0.65 14.29
N ALA A 148 10.84 -0.19 15.17
CA ALA A 148 11.79 0.87 14.82
C ALA A 148 12.66 0.49 13.61
N GLY A 149 13.14 -0.76 13.56
CA GLY A 149 13.89 -1.28 12.42
C GLY A 149 13.06 -1.36 11.14
N VAL A 150 11.79 -1.78 11.23
CA VAL A 150 10.89 -1.81 10.08
C VAL A 150 10.64 -0.40 9.52
N LYS A 151 10.41 0.60 10.38
CA LYS A 151 10.27 2.00 9.95
C LYS A 151 11.51 2.50 9.22
N HIS A 152 12.69 2.28 9.81
CA HIS A 152 13.96 2.65 9.19
C HIS A 152 14.08 2.02 7.81
N GLN A 153 13.84 0.71 7.70
CA GLN A 153 13.94 -0.02 6.44
C GLN A 153 12.94 0.46 5.39
N LEU A 154 11.72 0.82 5.79
CA LEU A 154 10.73 1.39 4.88
C LEU A 154 11.23 2.72 4.32
N ILE A 155 11.65 3.63 5.19
CA ILE A 155 12.11 4.96 4.82
C ILE A 155 13.38 4.88 3.97
N SER A 156 14.34 4.03 4.33
CA SER A 156 15.57 3.82 3.58
C SER A 156 15.41 2.90 2.37
N ASN A 157 14.17 2.57 1.96
CA ASN A 157 13.89 1.73 0.79
C ASN A 157 14.60 0.36 0.79
N SER A 158 14.86 -0.21 1.97
CA SER A 158 15.53 -1.50 2.19
C SER A 158 14.62 -2.57 2.78
N PHE A 159 13.36 -2.22 3.12
CA PHE A 159 12.38 -3.16 3.66
C PHE A 159 12.04 -4.27 2.65
N ARG A 160 11.63 -3.88 1.44
CA ARG A 160 11.42 -4.79 0.31
C ARG A 160 11.76 -4.09 -1.00
N SER A 161 12.14 -4.87 -2.00
CA SER A 161 12.52 -4.35 -3.32
C SER A 161 11.33 -3.89 -4.17
N ASP A 162 10.12 -4.29 -3.81
CA ASP A 162 8.88 -4.03 -4.55
C ASP A 162 8.09 -2.82 -4.05
N VAL A 163 8.64 -2.06 -3.10
CA VAL A 163 8.06 -0.83 -2.60
C VAL A 163 9.10 0.29 -2.58
N HIS A 164 8.63 1.54 -2.69
CA HIS A 164 9.47 2.72 -2.56
C HIS A 164 8.77 3.82 -1.77
N PHE A 165 9.42 4.30 -0.72
CA PHE A 165 8.92 5.32 0.18
C PHE A 165 8.91 6.71 -0.46
N LEU A 166 7.78 7.39 -0.34
CA LEU A 166 7.59 8.78 -0.68
C LEU A 166 7.22 9.55 0.59
N PRO A 167 7.98 10.59 0.98
CA PRO A 167 7.60 11.42 2.10
C PRO A 167 6.34 12.23 1.76
N LYS A 168 5.53 12.54 2.77
CA LYS A 168 4.41 13.48 2.64
C LYS A 168 4.92 14.84 2.16
N ASP A 169 4.08 15.58 1.44
CA ASP A 169 4.41 16.96 1.09
C ASP A 169 4.25 17.87 2.31
N ASN A 170 5.13 18.87 2.45
CA ASN A 170 5.03 19.88 3.51
C ASN A 170 4.00 20.99 3.20
N GLY A 171 3.15 20.80 2.20
CA GLY A 171 2.10 21.76 1.87
C GLY A 171 1.06 21.85 3.00
N PRO A 172 0.38 23.00 3.16
CA PRO A 172 -0.78 23.05 4.05
C PRO A 172 -1.78 21.96 3.66
N ASN A 173 -2.49 21.36 4.63
CA ASN A 173 -3.29 20.13 4.46
C ASN A 173 -4.25 20.13 3.26
N ASN A 174 -4.68 21.30 2.76
CA ASN A 174 -5.59 21.43 1.62
C ASN A 174 -4.87 21.53 0.24
N GLU A 175 -3.57 21.78 0.22
CA GLU A 175 -2.75 21.89 -1.00
C GLU A 175 -1.76 20.73 -1.16
N SER A 176 -1.57 19.91 -0.12
CA SER A 176 -0.70 18.75 -0.16
C SER A 176 -1.23 17.68 -1.13
N HIS A 177 -0.40 17.29 -2.11
CA HIS A 177 -0.76 16.25 -3.08
C HIS A 177 -0.46 14.84 -2.53
N LEU A 178 0.47 14.76 -1.57
CA LEU A 178 0.73 13.61 -0.70
C LEU A 178 0.46 14.01 0.76
N GLY A 179 -0.80 13.90 1.20
CA GLY A 179 -1.22 14.27 2.56
C GLY A 179 -0.62 13.37 3.67
N SER A 180 -0.03 12.24 3.32
CA SER A 180 0.61 11.29 4.25
C SER A 180 1.85 10.68 3.62
N HIS A 181 2.74 10.13 4.45
CA HIS A 181 3.83 9.30 3.96
C HIS A 181 3.27 8.09 3.21
N SER A 182 3.85 7.79 2.06
CA SER A 182 3.29 6.84 1.12
C SER A 182 4.33 5.89 0.57
N LEU A 183 3.87 4.80 -0.05
CA LEU A 183 4.68 3.84 -0.77
C LEU A 183 4.19 3.75 -2.22
N VAL A 184 5.13 3.77 -3.16
CA VAL A 184 4.91 3.33 -4.55
C VAL A 184 4.96 1.81 -4.56
N LEU A 185 3.98 1.16 -5.20
CA LEU A 185 3.95 -0.30 -5.30
C LEU A 185 4.39 -0.76 -6.70
N PHE A 186 5.54 -1.41 -6.77
CA PHE A 186 6.13 -1.79 -8.06
C PHE A 186 5.60 -3.11 -8.64
N ARG A 187 5.01 -3.96 -7.80
CA ARG A 187 4.37 -5.22 -8.23
C ARG A 187 2.98 -5.05 -8.85
N TYR A 188 2.42 -3.86 -8.80
CA TYR A 188 1.07 -3.58 -9.27
C TYR A 188 1.09 -2.50 -10.37
N PRO A 189 1.91 -2.63 -11.42
CA PRO A 189 1.84 -1.69 -12.53
C PRO A 189 0.46 -1.78 -13.16
N MET A 190 -0.14 -0.62 -13.37
CA MET A 190 -1.44 -0.50 -13.99
C MET A 190 -1.30 0.20 -15.33
N THR A 191 -2.16 -0.17 -16.27
CA THR A 191 -2.23 0.46 -17.58
C THR A 191 -3.58 1.13 -17.77
N LEU A 192 -3.57 2.29 -18.42
CA LEU A 192 -4.77 2.98 -18.89
C LEU A 192 -4.52 3.56 -20.28
N HIS A 193 -5.57 3.84 -21.03
CA HIS A 193 -5.45 4.41 -22.37
C HIS A 193 -4.89 5.84 -22.33
N ALA A 194 -3.91 6.14 -23.20
CA ALA A 194 -3.30 7.46 -23.29
C ALA A 194 -4.35 8.55 -23.59
N GLU A 195 -5.39 8.19 -24.34
CA GLU A 195 -6.55 9.04 -24.64
C GLU A 195 -7.28 9.51 -23.38
N LEU A 196 -7.35 8.71 -22.31
CA LEU A 196 -7.95 9.14 -21.04
C LEU A 196 -7.16 10.29 -20.41
N LEU A 197 -5.81 10.25 -20.46
CA LEU A 197 -4.99 11.36 -19.95
C LEU A 197 -5.07 12.59 -20.83
N ALA A 198 -5.10 12.41 -22.16
CA ALA A 198 -5.25 13.52 -23.10
C ALA A 198 -6.62 14.19 -22.95
N ALA A 199 -7.68 13.39 -22.83
CA ALA A 199 -9.03 13.88 -22.57
C ALA A 199 -9.10 14.62 -21.23
N ALA A 200 -8.47 14.09 -20.17
CA ALA A 200 -8.47 14.73 -18.86
C ALA A 200 -7.79 16.11 -18.83
N GLN A 201 -6.89 16.40 -19.78
CA GLN A 201 -6.26 17.71 -19.92
C GLN A 201 -7.09 18.71 -20.73
N THR A 202 -8.02 18.22 -21.55
CA THR A 202 -8.76 19.04 -22.54
C THR A 202 -10.24 19.21 -22.20
N HIS A 203 -10.84 18.21 -21.54
CA HIS A 203 -12.25 18.21 -21.16
C HIS A 203 -12.45 18.88 -19.81
N ARG A 204 -13.56 19.60 -19.67
CA ARG A 204 -14.03 20.11 -18.38
C ARG A 204 -14.64 18.97 -17.54
N THR A 205 -14.70 19.17 -16.23
CA THR A 205 -15.29 18.19 -15.29
C THR A 205 -16.73 17.81 -15.63
N ASP A 206 -17.54 18.77 -16.12
CA ASP A 206 -18.94 18.56 -16.54
C ASP A 206 -19.08 17.79 -17.86
N GLN A 207 -18.00 17.67 -18.64
CA GLN A 207 -17.95 16.92 -19.90
C GLN A 207 -17.39 15.51 -19.72
N TRP A 208 -16.77 15.24 -18.56
CA TRP A 208 -16.03 14.00 -18.31
C TRP A 208 -16.92 12.76 -18.36
N ALA A 209 -18.08 12.81 -17.69
CA ALA A 209 -19.01 11.68 -17.65
C ALA A 209 -19.46 11.27 -19.06
N SER A 210 -19.86 12.24 -19.89
CA SER A 210 -20.26 11.98 -21.28
C SER A 210 -19.13 11.45 -22.15
N PHE A 211 -17.90 11.92 -21.94
CA PHE A 211 -16.73 11.35 -22.61
C PHE A 211 -16.51 9.90 -22.21
N VAL A 212 -16.52 9.58 -20.90
CA VAL A 212 -16.35 8.21 -20.40
C VAL A 212 -17.44 7.29 -20.93
N ASP A 213 -18.70 7.72 -20.94
CA ASP A 213 -19.83 6.93 -21.44
C ASP A 213 -19.70 6.64 -22.95
N GLY A 214 -19.27 7.64 -23.74
CA GLY A 214 -19.00 7.44 -25.16
C GLY A 214 -17.78 6.55 -25.43
N TYR A 215 -16.74 6.67 -24.60
CA TYR A 215 -15.50 5.90 -24.69
C TYR A 215 -15.64 4.45 -24.21
N ALA A 216 -16.55 4.20 -23.27
CA ALA A 216 -16.75 2.88 -22.66
C ALA A 216 -17.18 1.80 -23.66
N GLY A 217 -17.76 2.19 -24.80
CA GLY A 217 -18.22 1.29 -25.85
C GLY A 217 -17.13 0.49 -26.57
N ASP A 218 -15.87 0.97 -26.57
CA ASP A 218 -14.87 0.52 -27.57
C ASP A 218 -13.69 -0.30 -27.00
N SER A 219 -13.55 -0.48 -25.69
CA SER A 219 -12.40 -1.21 -25.12
C SER A 219 -12.69 -1.95 -23.81
N ILE A 220 -12.15 -3.16 -23.62
CA ILE A 220 -12.22 -3.88 -22.33
C ILE A 220 -11.55 -3.09 -21.19
N LEU A 221 -10.54 -2.27 -21.52
CA LEU A 221 -9.79 -1.46 -20.57
C LEU A 221 -10.57 -0.21 -20.11
N SER A 222 -11.64 0.19 -20.83
CA SER A 222 -12.50 1.32 -20.45
C SER A 222 -13.31 1.07 -19.17
N ARG A 223 -13.44 -0.21 -18.77
CA ARG A 223 -14.10 -0.62 -17.51
C ARG A 223 -13.32 -0.24 -16.26
N GLN A 224 -12.08 0.24 -16.39
CA GLN A 224 -11.41 1.00 -15.34
C GLN A 224 -12.04 2.40 -15.27
N ILE A 225 -13.33 2.45 -14.90
CA ILE A 225 -14.13 3.68 -14.90
C ILE A 225 -13.49 4.65 -13.93
N ILE A 226 -12.96 5.74 -14.48
CA ILE A 226 -12.47 6.85 -13.69
C ILE A 226 -13.63 7.83 -13.58
N SER A 227 -14.25 7.93 -12.41
CA SER A 227 -15.40 8.82 -12.19
C SER A 227 -15.06 10.31 -12.30
N MET A 228 -13.78 10.66 -12.30
CA MET A 228 -13.28 12.03 -12.45
C MET A 228 -12.07 12.08 -13.39
N PRO A 229 -11.84 13.20 -14.09
CA PRO A 229 -10.68 13.32 -14.96
C PRO A 229 -9.37 13.20 -14.15
N PRO A 230 -8.42 12.33 -14.54
CA PRO A 230 -7.10 12.28 -13.94
C PRO A 230 -6.39 13.63 -13.94
N LEU A 231 -5.83 14.02 -12.80
CA LEU A 231 -5.16 15.33 -12.65
C LEU A 231 -3.66 15.16 -12.46
N LYS A 232 -2.85 15.73 -13.35
CA LYS A 232 -1.41 15.85 -13.15
C LYS A 232 -1.13 16.89 -12.05
N CYS A 233 -0.61 16.43 -10.92
CA CYS A 233 -0.42 17.27 -9.73
C CYS A 233 1.04 17.66 -9.52
N LEU A 234 1.97 16.71 -9.68
CA LEU A 234 3.38 16.90 -9.35
C LEU A 234 4.30 16.19 -10.35
N SER A 235 5.54 16.66 -10.43
CA SER A 235 6.65 15.97 -11.08
C SER A 235 7.65 15.50 -10.03
N ILE A 236 8.05 14.24 -10.09
CA ILE A 236 9.13 13.71 -9.24
C ILE A 236 10.44 14.28 -9.75
N LYS A 237 11.32 14.73 -8.85
CA LYS A 237 12.66 15.21 -9.20
C LYS A 237 13.43 14.13 -9.96
N ALA A 238 14.18 14.53 -10.99
CA ALA A 238 14.82 13.60 -11.93
C ALA A 238 15.65 12.49 -11.26
N SER A 239 16.44 12.82 -10.22
CA SER A 239 17.24 11.83 -9.48
C SER A 239 16.40 10.74 -8.82
N PHE A 240 15.26 11.10 -8.22
CA PHE A 240 14.34 10.16 -7.58
C PHE A 240 13.54 9.37 -8.61
N LEU A 241 13.19 9.99 -9.75
CA LEU A 241 12.50 9.30 -10.84
C LEU A 241 13.40 8.24 -11.47
N VAL A 242 14.68 8.57 -11.71
CA VAL A 242 15.66 7.60 -12.24
C VAL A 242 15.82 6.42 -11.29
N ASP A 243 15.93 6.65 -9.98
CA ASP A 243 15.99 5.56 -8.99
C ASP A 243 14.72 4.70 -8.99
N LEU A 244 13.55 5.34 -9.05
CA LEU A 244 12.26 4.64 -9.12
C LEU A 244 12.15 3.79 -10.39
N LEU A 245 12.53 4.32 -11.56
CA LEU A 245 12.54 3.58 -12.83
C LEU A 245 13.57 2.46 -12.83
N ASN A 246 14.75 2.70 -12.26
CA ASN A 246 15.75 1.66 -12.08
C ASN A 246 15.18 0.54 -11.22
N ARG A 247 14.58 0.82 -10.06
CA ARG A 247 13.96 -0.22 -9.22
C ARG A 247 12.80 -0.94 -9.88
N PHE A 248 12.00 -0.24 -10.68
CA PHE A 248 10.88 -0.85 -11.41
C PHE A 248 11.38 -1.81 -12.50
N THR A 249 12.35 -1.38 -13.32
CA THR A 249 12.98 -2.22 -14.35
C THR A 249 13.83 -3.34 -13.73
N SER A 250 14.44 -3.04 -12.58
CA SER A 250 15.28 -3.93 -11.79
C SER A 250 14.49 -4.68 -10.71
N LEU A 251 13.15 -4.75 -10.79
CA LEU A 251 12.39 -5.58 -9.84
C LEU A 251 12.83 -7.05 -9.93
N TYR A 252 13.48 -7.41 -11.06
CA TYR A 252 14.15 -8.67 -11.34
C TYR A 252 15.68 -8.66 -11.13
N SER A 253 16.30 -7.53 -10.77
CA SER A 253 17.73 -7.36 -10.46
C SER A 253 17.95 -6.39 -9.28
N ARG A 254 18.39 -6.90 -8.12
CA ARG A 254 18.53 -6.11 -6.88
C ARG A 254 19.56 -4.97 -7.04
N ILE A 255 19.12 -3.70 -7.08
CA ILE A 255 19.98 -2.51 -7.12
C ILE A 255 19.57 -1.56 -5.97
N GLY A 256 20.56 -0.97 -5.28
CA GLY A 256 20.36 -0.04 -4.15
C GLY A 256 19.88 1.36 -4.59
N SER A 257 19.30 2.12 -3.65
CA SER A 257 18.77 3.50 -3.84
C SER A 257 19.69 4.51 -3.14
N PRO A 258 19.72 5.78 -3.58
CA PRO A 258 20.35 6.85 -2.80
C PRO A 258 19.66 7.02 -1.44
N ASP A 259 20.45 6.95 -0.38
CA ASP A 259 19.95 6.98 0.99
C ASP A 259 19.47 8.39 1.42
N PHE A 260 18.38 8.43 2.18
CA PHE A 260 18.05 9.61 2.99
C PHE A 260 19.13 9.81 4.06
N SER A 261 19.37 11.06 4.45
CA SER A 261 20.23 11.32 5.61
C SER A 261 19.63 10.73 6.90
N GLN A 262 20.48 10.34 7.85
CA GLN A 262 20.04 9.79 9.15
C GLN A 262 19.01 10.68 9.84
N MET A 263 19.21 12.00 9.82
CA MET A 263 18.29 12.99 10.38
C MET A 263 16.90 12.96 9.71
N GLN A 264 16.84 12.75 8.40
CA GLN A 264 15.58 12.63 7.68
C GLN A 264 14.87 11.31 8.03
N ILE A 265 15.62 10.21 8.18
CA ILE A 265 15.07 8.92 8.58
C ILE A 265 14.42 9.01 9.96
N GLU A 266 15.11 9.58 10.93
CA GLU A 266 14.58 9.76 12.30
C GLU A 266 13.32 10.63 12.32
N ARG A 267 13.35 11.77 11.61
CA ARG A 267 12.19 12.66 11.50
C ARG A 267 10.97 11.92 10.93
N TYR A 268 11.12 11.26 9.79
CA TYR A 268 10.00 10.54 9.16
C TYR A 268 9.52 9.36 10.02
N ALA A 269 10.42 8.69 10.74
CA ALA A 269 10.08 7.60 11.64
C ALA A 269 9.23 8.06 12.84
N SER A 270 9.45 9.26 13.36
CA SER A 270 8.60 9.86 14.40
C SER A 270 7.25 10.34 13.87
N GLU A 271 7.21 10.86 12.64
CA GLU A 271 5.95 11.27 12.01
C GLU A 271 5.00 10.09 11.76
N LEU A 272 5.53 8.89 11.53
CA LEU A 272 4.73 7.65 11.43
C LEU A 272 4.13 7.17 12.76
N GLU A 273 4.57 7.71 13.91
CA GLU A 273 4.01 7.36 15.23
C GLU A 273 2.82 8.24 15.61
N ASN A 274 2.75 9.45 15.06
CA ASN A 274 1.79 10.49 15.43
C ASN A 274 0.67 10.70 14.38
N GLY A 275 0.60 9.87 13.36
CA GLY A 275 -0.39 9.93 12.27
C GLY A 275 -1.19 8.64 12.16
#